data_AF-A0AAW2G721-F1
#
_entry.id   AF-A0AAW2G721-F1
#
_cell.length_a   1.000
_cell.length_b   1.000
_cell.length_c   1.000
_cell.angle_alpha   90.00
_cell.angle_beta   90.00
_cell.angle_gamma   90.00
#
_symmetry.space_group_name_H-M   'P 1'
#
loop_
_entity.id
_entity.type
_entity.pdbx_description
1 polymer ?
#
loop_
_entity_poly.entity_id
_entity_poly.type
_entity_poly.pdbx_seq_one_letter_code
_entity_poly.pdbx_strand_id
1 'polypeptide(L)'
;MVYHPVGLQSTESNMLLELLAQIIVEPCFNTLRTKEQLGYIVFSGVRKTNGAQGLRVIVQSDRHPQYVEKRINAFLDSMLEHISTMPEEQFEEHKKAVATLRLEKPKMLSARCSLYWNEIASQQYNFDRVNIEVAYLKTITQEQLLNFYKENVHSKACHKLSVHVISTISTEKNLLDNTTEKIADSSIDENVKKIDDIMLFKNSQTLYPLLKPFEQYFPRKGIRSSKL
;
A
#
# COMPACT_ATOMS: atom_id res chain seq x y z
N MET A 1 11.86 1.99 -4.51
CA MET A 1 10.44 1.94 -4.07
C MET A 1 9.83 0.65 -4.60
N VAL A 2 9.09 -0.08 -3.78
CA VAL A 2 8.29 -1.25 -4.18
C VAL A 2 6.81 -0.92 -3.96
N TYR A 3 5.96 -1.22 -4.93
CA TYR A 3 4.52 -0.95 -4.90
C TYR A 3 3.72 -2.21 -5.26
N HIS A 4 2.80 -2.59 -4.38
CA HIS A 4 1.84 -3.69 -4.54
C HIS A 4 0.44 -3.10 -4.73
N PRO A 5 -0.06 -2.95 -5.98
CA PRO A 5 -1.43 -2.53 -6.22
C PRO A 5 -2.42 -3.60 -5.74
N VAL A 6 -3.47 -3.13 -5.07
CA VAL A 6 -4.57 -3.96 -4.55
C VAL A 6 -5.82 -3.85 -5.43
N GLY A 7 -5.95 -2.73 -6.16
CA GLY A 7 -7.07 -2.49 -7.07
C GLY A 7 -7.83 -1.21 -6.74
N LEU A 8 -9.13 -1.21 -7.06
CA LEU A 8 -10.02 -0.06 -6.87
C LEU A 8 -10.39 0.14 -5.39
N GLN A 9 -10.64 1.39 -5.03
CA GLN A 9 -11.13 1.75 -3.71
C GLN A 9 -12.58 1.27 -3.52
N SER A 10 -12.82 0.62 -2.39
CA SER A 10 -14.13 0.28 -1.84
C SER A 10 -14.04 0.39 -0.33
N THR A 11 -15.15 0.49 0.40
CA THR A 11 -15.12 0.54 1.88
C THR A 11 -14.31 -0.61 2.46
N GLU A 12 -14.51 -1.82 1.94
CA GLU A 12 -13.79 -3.03 2.33
C GLU A 12 -12.29 -2.95 2.02
N SER A 13 -11.94 -2.74 0.73
CA SER A 13 -10.54 -2.71 0.29
C SER A 13 -9.77 -1.57 0.98
N ASN A 14 -10.41 -0.42 1.19
CA ASN A 14 -9.82 0.70 1.91
C ASN A 14 -9.48 0.30 3.35
N MET A 15 -10.42 -0.30 4.08
CA MET A 15 -10.18 -0.63 5.49
C MET A 15 -9.23 -1.80 5.69
N LEU A 16 -9.29 -2.82 4.84
CA LEU A 16 -8.31 -3.90 4.85
C LEU A 16 -6.89 -3.38 4.56
N LEU A 17 -6.72 -2.49 3.57
CA LEU A 17 -5.42 -1.94 3.22
C LEU A 17 -4.88 -0.97 4.27
N GLU A 18 -5.72 -0.11 4.86
CA GLU A 18 -5.31 0.80 5.93
C GLU A 18 -4.94 0.03 7.21
N LEU A 19 -5.71 -1.00 7.57
CA LEU A 19 -5.38 -1.88 8.71
C LEU A 19 -4.07 -2.63 8.46
N LEU A 20 -3.89 -3.18 7.25
CA LEU A 20 -2.63 -3.82 6.86
C LEU A 20 -1.44 -2.87 6.97
N ALA A 21 -1.59 -1.64 6.47
CA ALA A 21 -0.55 -0.62 6.54
C ALA A 21 -0.21 -0.24 8.00
N GLN A 22 -1.22 -0.14 8.86
CA GLN A 22 -1.03 0.10 10.30
C GLN A 22 -0.27 -1.03 11.00
N ILE A 23 -0.50 -2.29 10.61
CA ILE A 23 0.25 -3.43 11.17
C ILE A 23 1.69 -3.45 10.64
N ILE A 24 1.89 -3.13 9.37
CA ILE A 24 3.22 -3.21 8.72
C ILE A 24 4.15 -2.06 9.12
N VAL A 25 3.62 -0.87 9.49
CA VAL A 25 4.44 0.34 9.62
C VAL A 25 5.57 0.22 10.65
N GLU A 26 5.27 -0.28 11.85
CA GLU A 26 6.29 -0.43 12.92
C GLU A 26 7.28 -1.57 12.59
N PRO A 27 6.84 -2.80 12.24
CA PRO A 27 7.75 -3.88 11.89
C PRO A 27 8.64 -3.56 10.69
N CYS A 28 8.11 -2.82 9.69
CA CYS A 28 8.87 -2.38 8.52
C CYS A 28 10.00 -1.44 8.91
N PHE A 29 9.69 -0.45 9.76
CA PHE A 29 10.69 0.49 10.24
C PHE A 29 11.73 -0.22 11.10
N ASN A 30 11.29 -1.02 12.07
CA ASN A 30 12.17 -1.74 12.97
C ASN A 30 13.10 -2.72 12.21
N THR A 31 12.55 -3.52 11.31
CA THR A 31 13.34 -4.50 10.55
C THR A 31 14.30 -3.83 9.57
N LEU A 32 13.78 -3.00 8.64
CA LEU A 32 14.60 -2.48 7.54
C LEU A 32 15.53 -1.33 7.98
N ARG A 33 15.13 -0.51 8.97
CA ARG A 33 15.95 0.61 9.45
C ARG A 33 16.73 0.26 10.72
N THR A 34 16.09 -0.27 11.75
CA THR A 34 16.77 -0.46 13.05
C THR A 34 17.68 -1.69 13.04
N LYS A 35 17.18 -2.84 12.56
CA LYS A 35 17.92 -4.12 12.58
C LYS A 35 18.86 -4.25 11.39
N GLU A 36 18.36 -4.04 10.18
CA GLU A 36 19.15 -4.25 8.95
C GLU A 36 19.92 -3.01 8.49
N GLN A 37 19.61 -1.84 9.06
CA GLN A 37 20.31 -0.59 8.79
C GLN A 37 20.41 -0.27 7.28
N LEU A 38 19.35 -0.55 6.51
CA LEU A 38 19.35 -0.34 5.07
C LEU A 38 19.38 1.15 4.70
N GLY A 39 18.96 2.03 5.60
CA GLY A 39 19.09 3.46 5.41
C GLY A 39 18.24 4.27 6.37
N TYR A 40 18.48 5.58 6.37
CA TYR A 40 17.75 6.48 7.26
C TYR A 40 16.28 6.64 6.85
N ILE A 41 15.99 6.72 5.55
CA ILE A 41 14.62 6.86 5.05
C ILE A 41 14.07 5.47 4.75
N VAL A 42 13.20 4.99 5.64
CA VAL A 42 12.35 3.81 5.47
C VAL A 42 10.92 4.22 5.74
N PHE A 43 10.05 3.98 4.78
CA PHE A 43 8.63 4.31 4.86
C PHE A 43 7.80 3.19 4.26
N SER A 44 6.72 2.81 4.93
CA SER A 44 5.66 1.98 4.37
C SER A 44 4.31 2.66 4.57
N GLY A 45 3.36 2.39 3.68
CA GLY A 45 2.00 2.89 3.82
C GLY A 45 1.17 2.80 2.55
N VAL A 46 -0.05 3.32 2.63
CA VAL A 46 -1.01 3.30 1.53
C VAL A 46 -0.68 4.38 0.50
N ARG A 47 -0.78 4.02 -0.78
CA ARG A 47 -0.79 4.97 -1.90
C ARG A 47 -2.14 4.91 -2.60
N LYS A 48 -2.85 6.03 -2.64
CA LYS A 48 -4.12 6.20 -3.38
C LYS A 48 -3.89 7.10 -4.59
N THR A 49 -4.37 6.69 -5.76
CA THR A 49 -4.23 7.47 -6.99
C THR A 49 -5.35 7.10 -7.96
N ASN A 50 -6.05 8.09 -8.49
CA ASN A 50 -7.09 7.91 -9.52
C ASN A 50 -8.12 6.80 -9.20
N GLY A 51 -8.53 6.71 -7.93
CA GLY A 51 -9.48 5.68 -7.47
C GLY A 51 -8.89 4.28 -7.26
N ALA A 52 -7.65 4.03 -7.67
CA ALA A 52 -6.90 2.83 -7.32
C ALA A 52 -6.06 3.04 -6.06
N GLN A 53 -5.64 1.94 -5.45
CA GLN A 53 -4.80 1.95 -4.25
C GLN A 53 -3.85 0.75 -4.17
N GLY A 54 -2.85 0.87 -3.31
CA GLY A 54 -1.96 -0.23 -2.97
C GLY A 54 -0.99 0.10 -1.83
N LEU A 55 -0.29 -0.93 -1.38
CA LEU A 55 0.77 -0.81 -0.39
C LEU A 55 2.08 -0.39 -1.07
N ARG A 56 2.82 0.56 -0.49
CA ARG A 56 4.18 0.89 -0.94
C ARG A 56 5.19 0.80 0.19
N VAL A 57 6.42 0.46 -0.17
CA VAL A 57 7.60 0.55 0.68
C VAL A 57 8.66 1.38 -0.05
N ILE A 58 9.18 2.40 0.62
CA ILE A 58 10.22 3.30 0.12
C ILE A 58 11.42 3.19 1.06
N VAL A 59 12.58 2.86 0.50
CA VAL A 59 13.85 2.83 1.20
C VAL A 59 14.85 3.65 0.39
N GLN A 60 15.54 4.57 1.06
CA GLN A 60 16.74 5.22 0.51
C GLN A 60 17.96 4.61 1.18
N SER A 61 18.81 3.98 0.39
CA SER A 61 19.97 3.22 0.83
C SER A 61 21.22 3.66 0.07
N ASP A 62 22.38 3.42 0.67
CA ASP A 62 23.68 3.42 0.01
C ASP A 62 23.95 2.10 -0.74
N ARG A 63 23.19 1.04 -0.44
CA ARG A 63 23.28 -0.27 -1.09
C ARG A 63 22.58 -0.29 -2.45
N HIS A 64 22.95 -1.25 -3.28
CA HIS A 64 22.33 -1.43 -4.59
C HIS A 64 20.80 -1.70 -4.48
N PRO A 65 19.94 -1.05 -5.28
CA PRO A 65 18.49 -1.18 -5.17
C PRO A 65 17.97 -2.63 -5.27
N GLN A 66 18.66 -3.50 -6.02
CA GLN A 66 18.31 -4.92 -6.12
C GLN A 66 18.44 -5.64 -4.78
N TYR A 67 19.49 -5.35 -4.00
CA TYR A 67 19.65 -5.89 -2.65
C TYR A 67 18.54 -5.39 -1.74
N VAL A 68 18.24 -4.09 -1.80
CA VAL A 68 17.18 -3.47 -1.00
C VAL A 68 15.81 -4.09 -1.31
N GLU A 69 15.47 -4.30 -2.59
CA GLU A 69 14.22 -4.98 -2.98
C GLU A 69 14.17 -6.42 -2.43
N LYS A 70 15.27 -7.18 -2.49
CA LYS A 70 15.33 -8.53 -1.88
C LYS A 70 15.02 -8.48 -0.37
N ARG A 71 15.55 -7.50 0.35
CA ARG A 71 15.26 -7.32 1.79
C ARG A 71 13.82 -6.90 2.06
N ILE A 72 13.24 -6.04 1.23
CA ILE A 72 11.81 -5.68 1.31
C ILE A 72 10.94 -6.92 1.11
N ASN A 73 11.23 -7.75 0.11
CA ASN A 73 10.46 -8.98 -0.15
C ASN A 73 10.58 -9.96 1.03
N ALA A 74 11.80 -10.18 1.54
CA ALA A 74 12.00 -11.04 2.71
C ALA A 74 11.25 -10.54 3.96
N PHE A 75 11.21 -9.23 4.17
CA PHE A 75 10.40 -8.62 5.22
C PHE A 75 8.90 -8.89 5.00
N LEU A 76 8.38 -8.67 3.79
CA LEU A 76 6.98 -8.97 3.49
C LEU A 76 6.66 -10.46 3.69
N ASP A 77 7.55 -11.37 3.28
CA ASP A 77 7.35 -12.80 3.54
C ASP A 77 7.23 -13.11 5.04
N SER A 78 8.03 -12.46 5.88
CA SER A 78 7.93 -12.61 7.35
C SER A 78 6.63 -12.06 7.94
N MET A 79 5.98 -11.10 7.26
CA MET A 79 4.72 -10.53 7.73
C MET A 79 3.55 -11.51 7.62
N LEU A 80 3.64 -12.53 6.77
CA LEU A 80 2.62 -13.57 6.68
C LEU A 80 2.45 -14.29 8.02
N GLU A 81 3.57 -14.77 8.58
CA GLU A 81 3.59 -15.43 9.87
C GLU A 81 3.16 -14.45 10.96
N HIS A 82 3.73 -13.24 10.98
CA HIS A 82 3.39 -12.22 11.96
C HIS A 82 1.88 -11.92 12.03
N ILE A 83 1.22 -11.74 10.87
CA ILE A 83 -0.23 -11.49 10.82
C ILE A 83 -1.00 -12.73 11.28
N SER A 84 -0.53 -13.94 10.97
CA SER A 84 -1.23 -15.18 11.35
C SER A 84 -1.13 -15.54 12.83
N THR A 85 -0.01 -15.19 13.49
CA THR A 85 0.27 -15.55 14.89
C THR A 85 0.04 -14.39 15.86
N MET A 86 -0.34 -13.21 15.36
CA MET A 86 -0.65 -12.04 16.18
C MET A 86 -1.79 -12.36 17.16
N PRO A 87 -1.65 -12.07 18.47
CA PRO A 87 -2.73 -12.20 19.42
C PRO A 87 -3.93 -11.32 19.07
N GLU A 88 -5.14 -11.81 19.34
CA GLU A 88 -6.38 -11.08 19.06
C GLU A 88 -6.42 -9.70 19.76
N GLU A 89 -5.87 -9.59 20.97
CA GLU A 89 -5.76 -8.33 21.70
C GLU A 89 -4.94 -7.29 20.91
N GLN A 90 -3.78 -7.70 20.38
CA GLN A 90 -2.92 -6.84 19.58
C GLN A 90 -3.61 -6.44 18.25
N PHE A 91 -4.34 -7.37 17.63
CA PHE A 91 -5.12 -7.09 16.42
C PHE A 91 -6.21 -6.02 16.68
N GLU A 92 -6.92 -6.12 17.79
CA GLU A 92 -7.92 -5.14 18.20
C GLU A 92 -7.30 -3.79 18.57
N GLU A 93 -6.08 -3.77 19.13
CA GLU A 93 -5.33 -2.52 19.33
C GLU A 93 -5.01 -1.82 18.01
N HIS A 94 -4.57 -2.56 16.99
CA HIS A 94 -4.36 -1.99 15.64
C HIS A 94 -5.66 -1.42 15.06
N LYS A 95 -6.79 -2.13 15.18
CA LYS A 95 -8.12 -1.62 14.77
C LYS A 95 -8.49 -0.34 15.50
N LYS A 96 -8.30 -0.29 16.82
CA LYS A 96 -8.54 0.92 17.64
C LYS A 96 -7.64 2.08 17.24
N ALA A 97 -6.37 1.82 16.93
CA ALA A 97 -5.43 2.84 16.47
C ALA A 97 -5.88 3.47 15.14
N VAL A 98 -6.25 2.64 14.15
CA VAL A 98 -6.80 3.13 12.87
C VAL A 98 -8.09 3.91 13.10
N ALA A 99 -9.02 3.40 13.90
CA ALA A 99 -10.28 4.07 14.19
C ALA A 99 -10.06 5.45 14.84
N THR A 100 -9.15 5.53 15.81
CA THR A 100 -8.81 6.78 16.52
C THR A 100 -8.23 7.82 15.57
N LEU A 101 -7.27 7.41 14.73
CA LEU A 101 -6.67 8.31 13.73
C LEU A 101 -7.71 8.83 12.73
N ARG A 102 -8.62 7.96 12.30
CA ARG A 102 -9.65 8.29 11.30
C ARG A 102 -10.74 9.20 11.86
N LEU A 103 -11.08 9.04 13.14
CA LEU A 103 -12.10 9.84 13.83
C LEU A 103 -11.56 11.17 14.38
N GLU A 104 -10.25 11.43 14.31
CA GLU A 104 -9.68 12.69 14.78
C GLU A 104 -10.32 13.87 14.03
N LYS A 105 -10.95 14.77 14.79
CA LYS A 105 -11.63 15.92 14.20
C LYS A 105 -10.59 16.93 13.70
N PRO A 106 -10.78 17.51 12.50
CA PRO A 106 -9.91 18.57 12.00
C PRO A 106 -9.83 19.74 12.98
N LYS A 107 -8.62 20.11 13.41
CA LYS A 107 -8.37 21.24 14.32
C LYS A 107 -8.45 22.59 13.64
N MET A 108 -8.38 22.62 12.30
CA MET A 108 -8.37 23.84 11.49
C MET A 108 -9.43 23.76 10.39
N LEU A 109 -9.98 24.92 10.01
CA LEU A 109 -10.94 25.01 8.90
C LEU A 109 -10.33 24.51 7.58
N SER A 110 -9.07 24.85 7.30
CA SER A 110 -8.34 24.38 6.11
C SER A 110 -8.31 22.85 6.03
N ALA A 111 -8.03 22.16 7.14
CA ALA A 111 -8.04 20.70 7.19
C ALA A 111 -9.44 20.12 6.91
N ARG A 112 -10.50 20.75 7.44
CA ARG A 112 -11.88 20.34 7.13
C ARG A 112 -12.24 20.58 5.66
N CYS A 113 -11.86 21.72 5.10
CA CYS A 113 -12.06 22.02 3.68
C CYS A 113 -11.33 21.01 2.79
N SER A 114 -10.10 20.64 3.13
CA SER A 114 -9.33 19.63 2.39
C SER A 114 -10.02 18.27 2.37
N LEU A 115 -10.65 17.83 3.46
CA LEU A 115 -11.40 16.57 3.49
C LEU A 115 -12.56 16.57 2.48
N TYR A 116 -13.39 17.62 2.47
CA TYR A 116 -14.49 17.74 1.52
C TYR A 116 -13.99 17.93 0.09
N TRP A 117 -12.94 18.73 -0.09
CA TRP A 117 -12.35 18.97 -1.40
C TRP A 117 -11.79 17.68 -2.01
N ASN A 118 -11.20 16.79 -1.21
CA ASN A 118 -10.76 15.48 -1.68
C ASN A 118 -11.93 14.62 -2.21
N GLU A 119 -13.08 14.61 -1.54
CA GLU A 119 -14.27 13.89 -2.03
C GLU A 119 -14.81 14.50 -3.34
N ILE A 120 -14.76 15.82 -3.49
CA ILE A 120 -15.18 16.53 -4.71
C ILE A 120 -14.21 16.26 -5.86
N ALA A 121 -12.91 16.48 -5.63
CA ALA A 121 -11.87 16.35 -6.65
C ALA A 121 -11.72 14.89 -7.14
N SER A 122 -11.93 13.91 -6.24
CA SER A 122 -11.94 12.49 -6.60
C SER A 122 -13.28 12.01 -7.17
N GLN A 123 -14.30 12.87 -7.21
CA GLN A 123 -15.66 12.56 -7.66
C GLN A 123 -16.31 11.38 -6.93
N GLN A 124 -15.87 11.08 -5.71
CA GLN A 124 -16.45 10.02 -4.89
C GLN A 124 -17.62 10.55 -4.04
N TYR A 125 -17.59 11.82 -3.63
CA TYR A 125 -18.67 12.49 -2.90
C TYR A 125 -19.15 11.76 -1.63
N ASN A 126 -18.28 10.97 -0.98
CA ASN A 126 -18.61 10.28 0.25
C ASN A 126 -18.22 11.14 1.46
N PHE A 127 -19.02 12.17 1.75
CA PHE A 127 -18.72 13.10 2.85
C PHE A 127 -18.81 12.47 4.24
N ASP A 128 -19.50 11.34 4.38
CA ASP A 128 -19.62 10.56 5.63
C ASP A 128 -18.65 9.36 5.67
N ARG A 129 -17.66 9.34 4.77
CA ARG A 129 -16.72 8.23 4.60
C ARG A 129 -16.10 7.75 5.91
N VAL A 130 -15.70 8.69 6.78
CA VAL A 130 -15.04 8.35 8.04
C VAL A 130 -15.92 7.45 8.89
N ASN A 131 -17.20 7.78 9.06
CA ASN A 131 -18.10 6.99 9.88
C ASN A 131 -18.40 5.63 9.25
N ILE A 132 -18.65 5.60 7.93
CA ILE A 132 -18.91 4.37 7.17
C ILE A 132 -17.71 3.41 7.24
N GLU A 133 -16.51 3.92 6.97
CA GLU A 133 -15.28 3.13 6.95
C GLU A 133 -14.90 2.67 8.36
N VAL A 134 -15.05 3.50 9.39
CA VAL A 134 -14.79 3.08 10.79
C VAL A 134 -15.81 2.06 11.29
N ALA A 135 -17.08 2.16 10.87
CA ALA A 135 -18.08 1.14 11.19
C ALA A 135 -17.71 -0.22 10.57
N TYR A 136 -17.26 -0.22 9.30
CA TYR A 136 -16.78 -1.44 8.63
C TYR A 136 -15.49 -1.98 9.24
N LEU A 137 -14.54 -1.12 9.61
CA LEU A 137 -13.29 -1.53 10.25
C LEU A 137 -13.52 -2.41 11.49
N LYS A 138 -14.55 -2.12 12.28
CA LYS A 138 -14.90 -2.90 13.48
C LYS A 138 -15.30 -4.34 13.15
N THR A 139 -15.85 -4.59 11.98
CA THR A 139 -16.32 -5.92 11.56
C THR A 139 -15.22 -6.78 10.94
N ILE A 140 -14.06 -6.21 10.62
CA ILE A 140 -12.94 -6.94 10.00
C ILE A 140 -12.37 -7.97 10.98
N THR A 141 -12.20 -9.19 10.49
CA THR A 141 -11.53 -10.29 11.20
C THR A 141 -10.07 -10.44 10.74
N GLN A 142 -9.24 -11.06 11.59
CA GLN A 142 -7.84 -11.36 11.29
C GLN A 142 -7.71 -12.30 10.07
N GLU A 143 -8.64 -13.25 9.91
CA GLU A 143 -8.69 -14.14 8.76
C GLU A 143 -8.94 -13.39 7.45
N GLN A 144 -9.89 -12.45 7.44
CA GLN A 144 -10.14 -11.60 6.26
C GLN A 144 -8.90 -10.79 5.88
N LEU A 145 -8.20 -10.23 6.87
CA LEU A 145 -6.95 -9.51 6.62
C LEU A 145 -5.84 -10.41 6.09
N LEU A 146 -5.71 -11.63 6.63
CA LEU A 146 -4.71 -12.60 6.19
C LEU A 146 -4.95 -13.06 4.75
N ASN A 147 -6.21 -13.32 4.37
CA ASN A 147 -6.58 -13.68 3.01
C ASN A 147 -6.30 -12.51 2.05
N PHE A 148 -6.70 -11.29 2.43
CA PHE A 148 -6.39 -10.08 1.68
C PHE A 148 -4.87 -9.90 1.47
N TYR A 149 -4.06 -10.17 2.50
CA TYR A 149 -2.60 -10.08 2.41
C TYR A 149 -2.01 -11.11 1.43
N LYS A 150 -2.47 -12.37 1.51
CA LYS A 150 -2.05 -13.46 0.61
C LYS A 150 -2.37 -13.14 -0.85
N GLU A 151 -3.57 -12.64 -1.12
CA GLU A 151 -4.06 -12.37 -2.47
C GLU A 151 -3.39 -11.17 -3.13
N ASN A 152 -3.05 -10.13 -2.36
CA ASN A 152 -2.64 -8.85 -2.93
C ASN A 152 -1.16 -8.50 -2.75
N VAL A 153 -0.45 -9.12 -1.80
CA VAL A 153 0.95 -8.77 -1.48
C VAL A 153 1.88 -9.97 -1.56
N HIS A 154 1.51 -11.10 -0.96
CA HIS A 154 2.43 -12.23 -0.79
C HIS A 154 2.43 -13.24 -1.95
N SER A 155 1.31 -13.44 -2.66
CA SER A 155 1.26 -14.40 -3.76
C SER A 155 2.21 -14.04 -4.90
N LYS A 156 2.85 -15.04 -5.51
CA LYS A 156 3.71 -14.86 -6.69
C LYS A 156 2.95 -14.33 -7.91
N ALA A 157 1.63 -14.49 -7.94
CA ALA A 157 0.77 -13.97 -8.99
C ALA A 157 0.37 -12.49 -8.77
N CYS A 158 0.73 -11.90 -7.63
CA CYS A 158 0.39 -10.51 -7.35
C CYS A 158 1.12 -9.56 -8.31
N HIS A 159 0.42 -8.48 -8.65
CA HIS A 159 1.03 -7.38 -9.37
C HIS A 159 2.05 -6.66 -8.47
N LYS A 160 3.22 -6.33 -9.00
CA LYS A 160 4.28 -5.58 -8.31
C LYS A 160 4.94 -4.60 -9.28
N LEU A 161 5.21 -3.39 -8.82
CA LEU A 161 6.02 -2.40 -9.55
C LEU A 161 7.16 -1.90 -8.66
N SER A 162 8.38 -2.08 -9.13
CA SER A 162 9.60 -1.61 -8.43
C SER A 162 10.27 -0.51 -9.23
N VAL A 163 10.65 0.58 -8.54
CA VAL A 163 11.39 1.71 -9.10
C VAL A 163 12.73 1.80 -8.41
N HIS A 164 13.81 1.59 -9.17
CA HIS A 164 15.19 1.62 -8.74
C HIS A 164 15.87 2.91 -9.21
N VAL A 165 16.41 3.68 -8.27
CA VAL A 165 17.23 4.86 -8.54
C VAL A 165 18.63 4.52 -8.08
N ILE A 166 19.58 4.50 -9.01
CA ILE A 166 20.98 4.12 -8.75
C ILE A 166 21.80 5.39 -8.55
N SER A 167 22.65 5.41 -7.52
CA SER A 167 23.58 6.51 -7.29
C SER A 167 24.63 6.56 -8.40
N THR A 168 25.00 7.76 -8.84
CA THR A 168 26.06 7.97 -9.84
C THR A 168 27.47 7.89 -9.24
N ILE A 169 27.59 7.88 -7.91
CA ILE A 169 28.87 7.89 -7.19
C ILE A 169 29.41 6.47 -6.93
N SER A 170 28.54 5.45 -6.95
CA SER A 170 28.88 4.08 -6.58
C SER A 170 29.61 3.27 -7.68
N THR A 171 29.73 3.80 -8.90
CA THR A 171 30.40 3.11 -10.02
C THR A 171 31.89 2.83 -9.80
N GLU A 172 32.57 3.56 -8.91
CA GLU A 172 34.01 3.34 -8.62
C GLU A 172 34.28 2.37 -7.46
N LYS A 173 33.37 2.23 -6.49
CA LYS A 173 33.53 1.29 -5.35
C LYS A 173 33.06 -0.13 -5.65
N ASN A 174 32.19 -0.31 -6.65
CA ASN A 174 31.63 -1.61 -7.00
C ASN A 174 32.63 -2.60 -7.62
N LEU A 175 33.90 -2.24 -7.83
CA LEU A 175 34.90 -3.18 -8.36
C LEU A 175 35.43 -4.18 -7.32
N LEU A 176 35.37 -3.87 -6.01
CA LEU A 176 35.87 -4.78 -4.95
C LEU A 176 34.80 -5.66 -4.29
N ASP A 177 33.53 -5.26 -4.25
CA ASP A 177 32.45 -6.06 -3.63
C ASP A 177 31.83 -7.11 -4.59
N ASN A 178 32.26 -7.09 -5.85
CA ASN A 178 31.78 -7.95 -6.93
C ASN A 178 32.00 -9.46 -6.72
N THR A 179 32.80 -9.90 -5.76
CA THR A 179 33.11 -11.33 -5.57
C THR A 179 32.10 -12.04 -4.67
N THR A 180 31.44 -11.32 -3.76
CA THR A 180 30.48 -11.90 -2.80
C THR A 180 29.04 -11.70 -3.27
N GLU A 181 28.75 -10.62 -4.01
CA GLU A 181 27.42 -10.34 -4.56
C GLU A 181 27.11 -11.15 -5.84
N LYS A 182 28.13 -11.55 -6.61
CA LYS A 182 27.95 -12.38 -7.83
C LYS A 182 27.36 -13.77 -7.58
N ILE A 183 27.49 -14.32 -6.36
CA ILE A 183 26.93 -15.64 -6.03
C ILE A 183 25.41 -15.53 -5.73
N ALA A 184 24.92 -14.35 -5.37
CA ALA A 184 23.49 -14.08 -5.17
C ALA A 184 22.80 -13.46 -6.40
N ASP A 185 23.55 -13.16 -7.46
CA ASP A 185 23.11 -12.53 -8.70
C ASP A 185 22.49 -13.49 -9.73
N SER A 186 22.59 -14.81 -9.52
CA SER A 186 22.11 -15.83 -10.47
C SER A 186 20.63 -16.21 -10.33
N SER A 187 19.90 -15.66 -9.36
CA SER A 187 18.44 -15.78 -9.29
C SER A 187 17.78 -14.48 -9.74
N ILE A 188 17.96 -14.13 -11.02
CA ILE A 188 16.98 -13.28 -11.69
C ILE A 188 15.68 -14.09 -11.66
N ASP A 189 14.74 -13.66 -10.82
CA ASP A 189 13.38 -14.19 -10.84
C ASP A 189 12.86 -14.03 -12.28
N GLU A 190 12.66 -15.15 -13.00
CA GLU A 190 12.41 -15.20 -14.46
C GLU A 190 11.21 -14.33 -14.90
N ASN A 191 10.40 -13.88 -13.94
CA ASN A 191 9.21 -13.06 -14.15
C ASN A 191 9.43 -11.54 -14.08
N VAL A 192 10.65 -11.04 -13.82
CA VAL A 192 10.88 -9.58 -13.75
C VAL A 192 11.11 -8.98 -15.13
N LYS A 193 10.11 -8.27 -15.65
CA LYS A 193 10.22 -7.52 -16.91
C LYS A 193 10.70 -6.10 -16.66
N LYS A 194 11.91 -5.78 -17.13
CA LYS A 194 12.43 -4.41 -17.13
C LYS A 194 11.59 -3.53 -18.07
N ILE A 195 11.31 -2.30 -17.62
CA ILE A 195 10.59 -1.30 -18.41
C ILE A 195 11.62 -0.34 -19.00
N ASP A 196 11.88 -0.44 -20.30
CA ASP A 196 12.80 0.46 -21.00
C ASP A 196 12.10 1.71 -21.56
N ASP A 197 10.80 1.62 -21.85
CA ASP A 197 9.98 2.73 -22.34
C ASP A 197 8.66 2.82 -21.56
N ILE A 198 8.44 3.97 -20.91
CA ILE A 198 7.26 4.22 -20.06
C ILE A 198 5.97 4.28 -20.88
N MET A 199 6.01 4.79 -22.11
CA MET A 199 4.84 4.92 -22.97
C MET A 199 4.42 3.56 -23.53
N LEU A 200 5.36 2.74 -23.98
CA LEU A 200 5.07 1.37 -24.40
C LEU A 200 4.52 0.54 -23.25
N PHE A 201 5.10 0.69 -22.04
CA PHE A 201 4.57 0.03 -20.85
C PHE A 201 3.13 0.45 -20.58
N LYS A 202 2.83 1.75 -20.54
CA LYS A 202 1.45 2.24 -20.31
C LYS A 202 0.46 1.71 -21.35
N ASN A 203 0.84 1.69 -22.62
CA ASN A 203 -0.02 1.23 -23.71
C ASN A 203 -0.26 -0.29 -23.67
N SER A 204 0.62 -1.07 -23.04
CA SER A 204 0.46 -2.52 -22.93
C SER A 204 -0.38 -2.95 -21.72
N GLN A 205 -0.80 -2.03 -20.85
CA GLN A 205 -1.59 -2.35 -19.65
C GLN A 205 -3.06 -1.97 -19.84
N THR A 206 -3.94 -2.69 -19.16
CA THR A 206 -5.34 -2.29 -18.98
C THR A 206 -5.45 -1.15 -17.96
N LEU A 207 -6.34 -0.19 -18.22
CA LEU A 207 -6.61 0.90 -17.28
C LEU A 207 -7.76 0.51 -16.35
N TYR A 208 -7.64 0.92 -15.08
CA TYR A 208 -8.75 0.84 -14.14
C TYR A 208 -9.91 1.75 -14.59
N PRO A 209 -11.17 1.33 -14.37
CA PRO A 209 -12.31 2.21 -14.58
C PRO A 209 -12.30 3.34 -13.54
N LEU A 210 -13.02 4.42 -13.85
CA LEU A 210 -13.29 5.47 -12.88
C LEU A 210 -14.24 4.95 -11.79
N LEU A 211 -14.00 5.38 -10.56
CA LEU A 211 -14.92 5.09 -9.45
C LEU A 211 -16.26 5.80 -9.68
N LYS A 212 -17.32 5.13 -9.25
CA LYS A 212 -18.67 5.70 -9.30
C LYS A 212 -18.87 6.67 -8.13
N PRO A 213 -19.59 7.79 -8.35
CA PRO A 213 -20.06 8.65 -7.27
C PRO A 213 -20.86 7.88 -6.21
N PHE A 214 -20.75 8.29 -4.96
CA PHE A 214 -21.52 7.71 -3.86
C PHE A 214 -23.02 7.94 -4.07
N GLU A 215 -23.79 6.84 -4.11
CA GLU A 215 -25.17 6.83 -4.63
C GLU A 215 -26.16 7.66 -3.78
N GLN A 216 -25.86 7.90 -2.49
CA GLN A 216 -26.74 8.66 -1.58
C GLN A 216 -27.02 10.09 -2.07
N TYR A 217 -26.08 10.73 -2.75
CA TYR A 217 -26.21 12.11 -3.21
C TYR A 217 -26.57 12.24 -4.69
N PHE A 218 -26.46 11.16 -5.46
CA PHE A 218 -26.73 11.13 -6.91
C PHE A 218 -27.54 9.89 -7.28
N PRO A 219 -28.82 9.80 -6.85
CA PRO A 219 -29.69 8.72 -7.30
C PRO A 219 -29.79 8.75 -8.83
N ARG A 220 -29.58 7.60 -9.47
CA ARG A 220 -29.72 7.48 -10.93
C ARG A 220 -31.12 7.95 -11.33
N LYS A 221 -31.20 8.90 -12.28
CA LYS A 221 -32.48 9.32 -12.87
C LYS A 221 -33.20 8.08 -13.40
N GLY A 222 -34.27 7.68 -12.71
CA GLY A 222 -35.05 6.47 -12.99
C GLY A 222 -35.68 5.86 -11.75
N ILE A 223 -35.08 6.02 -10.57
CA ILE A 223 -35.69 5.62 -9.30
C ILE A 223 -36.33 6.86 -8.67
N ARG A 224 -37.48 7.27 -9.20
CA ARG A 224 -38.41 8.08 -8.41
C ARG A 224 -38.94 7.15 -7.33
N SER A 225 -38.58 7.42 -6.08
CA SER A 225 -39.31 6.87 -4.94
C SER A 225 -40.76 7.35 -5.05
N SER A 226 -41.62 6.49 -5.55
CA SER A 226 -43.07 6.66 -5.48
C SER A 226 -43.51 6.33 -4.07
N LYS A 227 -43.30 7.25 -3.13
CA LYS A 227 -44.04 7.28 -1.88
C LYS A 227 -44.41 8.72 -1.56
N LEU A 228 -45.68 9.00 -1.83
CA LEU A 228 -46.52 9.98 -1.13
C LEU A 228 -46.43 9.74 0.38
#